data_AF-G3HTQ8-F1
#
_entry.id   AF-G3HTQ8-F1
#
_cell.length_a   1.000
_cell.length_b   1.000
_cell.length_c   1.000
_cell.angle_alpha   90.00
_cell.angle_beta   90.00
_cell.angle_gamma   90.00
#
_symmetry.space_group_name_H-M   'P 1'
#
loop_
_entity.id
_entity.type
_entity.pdbx_description
1 polymer ?
#
loop_
_entity_poly.entity_id
_entity_poly.type
_entity_poly.pdbx_seq_one_letter_code
_entity_poly.pdbx_strand_id
1 'polypeptide(L)'
;MLSARLRKLEVEANTAFDQYGDLYFEGGVSSFYLWDLEHGFAGVILIKKAGDGSKIKGCWDSIHVVKVQEKSSGRIAHYKLTSTVMLWLQTNKSGSGTMNLGGSLTTQMEKDETVSNYSPHIANIGRLVEDMEKHQKYTE
;
A
#
# COMPACT_ATOMS: atom_id res chain seq x y z
N MET A 1 -12.59 15.99 9.42
CA MET A 1 -13.60 15.63 8.39
C MET A 1 -12.91 15.67 7.05
N LEU A 2 -13.15 14.67 6.19
CA LEU A 2 -12.57 14.60 4.85
C LEU A 2 -13.03 15.81 4.01
N SER A 3 -12.10 16.63 3.55
CA SER A 3 -12.40 17.77 2.68
C SER A 3 -12.88 17.30 1.29
N ALA A 4 -13.69 18.12 0.60
CA ALA A 4 -14.20 17.79 -0.74
C ALA A 4 -13.05 17.58 -1.75
N ARG A 5 -11.96 18.36 -1.62
CA ARG A 5 -10.73 18.17 -2.40
C ARG A 5 -10.14 16.78 -2.15
N LEU A 6 -9.99 16.39 -0.89
CA LEU A 6 -9.36 15.14 -0.52
C LEU A 6 -10.24 13.93 -0.87
N ARG A 7 -11.57 14.06 -0.80
CA ARG A 7 -12.50 13.03 -1.29
C ARG A 7 -12.36 12.77 -2.79
N LYS A 8 -12.18 13.80 -3.61
CA LYS A 8 -11.92 13.61 -5.05
C LYS A 8 -10.61 12.83 -5.26
N LEU A 9 -9.55 13.22 -4.55
CA LEU A 9 -8.26 12.52 -4.60
C LEU A 9 -8.39 11.06 -4.15
N GLU A 10 -9.18 10.77 -3.11
CA GLU A 10 -9.43 9.42 -2.62
C GLU A 10 -10.10 8.54 -3.67
N VAL A 11 -11.09 9.05 -4.41
CA VAL A 11 -11.77 8.31 -5.49
C VAL A 11 -10.80 8.00 -6.64
N GLU A 12 -10.00 8.98 -7.06
CA GLU A 12 -8.95 8.78 -8.07
C GLU A 12 -7.91 7.77 -7.61
N ALA A 13 -7.52 7.84 -6.32
CA ALA A 13 -6.52 6.95 -5.77
C ALA A 13 -7.03 5.51 -5.62
N ASN A 14 -8.29 5.30 -5.22
CA ASN A 14 -8.90 3.97 -5.24
C ASN A 14 -8.88 3.38 -6.65
N THR A 15 -9.23 4.18 -7.67
CA THR A 15 -9.20 3.70 -9.08
C THR A 15 -7.78 3.30 -9.51
N ALA A 16 -6.77 4.08 -9.13
CA ALA A 16 -5.37 3.78 -9.45
C ALA A 16 -4.86 2.53 -8.72
N PHE A 17 -5.18 2.37 -7.43
CA PHE A 17 -4.73 1.23 -6.63
C PHE A 17 -5.51 -0.06 -6.90
N ASP A 18 -6.72 0.03 -7.46
CA ASP A 18 -7.44 -1.13 -8.00
C ASP A 18 -6.69 -1.73 -9.20
N GLN A 19 -6.25 -0.87 -10.13
CA GLN A 19 -5.39 -1.29 -11.25
C GLN A 19 -4.04 -1.84 -10.79
N TYR A 20 -3.43 -1.24 -9.76
CA TYR A 20 -2.23 -1.77 -9.13
C TYR A 20 -2.49 -3.17 -8.54
N GLY A 21 -3.62 -3.36 -7.86
CA GLY A 21 -4.07 -4.65 -7.34
C GLY A 21 -4.13 -5.71 -8.43
N ASP A 22 -4.80 -5.40 -9.54
CA ASP A 22 -4.92 -6.33 -10.67
C ASP A 22 -3.56 -6.68 -11.29
N LEU A 23 -2.68 -5.69 -11.49
CA LEU A 23 -1.37 -5.88 -12.12
C LEU A 23 -0.41 -6.75 -11.28
N TYR A 24 -0.45 -6.64 -9.95
CA TYR A 24 0.52 -7.31 -9.07
C TYR A 24 -0.05 -8.51 -8.30
N PHE A 25 -1.37 -8.59 -8.12
CA PHE A 25 -2.02 -9.64 -7.34
C PHE A 25 -3.02 -10.48 -8.14
N GLU A 26 -3.27 -10.12 -9.41
CA GLU A 26 -4.21 -10.81 -10.31
C GLU A 26 -5.57 -11.05 -9.64
N GLY A 27 -6.04 -10.02 -8.92
CA GLY A 27 -7.26 -10.00 -8.12
C GLY A 27 -7.02 -9.65 -6.65
N GLY A 28 -8.01 -9.95 -5.79
CA GLY A 28 -8.03 -9.50 -4.40
C GLY A 28 -8.91 -8.26 -4.22
N VAL A 29 -8.77 -7.59 -3.08
CA VAL A 29 -9.50 -6.35 -2.76
C VAL A 29 -8.51 -5.29 -2.36
N SER A 30 -8.62 -4.11 -2.96
CA SER A 30 -7.86 -2.93 -2.56
C SER A 30 -8.80 -1.85 -2.00
N SER A 31 -8.28 -1.00 -1.12
CA SER A 31 -9.00 0.18 -0.64
C SER A 31 -8.02 1.27 -0.23
N PHE A 32 -8.35 2.51 -0.54
CA PHE A 32 -7.58 3.68 -0.13
C PHE A 32 -8.48 4.65 0.63
N TYR A 33 -8.11 4.95 1.88
CA TYR A 33 -8.76 5.98 2.70
C TYR A 33 -7.82 7.13 2.98
N LEU A 34 -8.30 8.36 2.86
CA LEU A 34 -7.55 9.59 3.12
C LEU A 34 -8.17 10.36 4.30
N TRP A 35 -7.36 11.17 4.97
CA TRP A 35 -7.83 12.15 5.96
C TRP A 35 -6.93 13.38 6.02
N ASP A 36 -7.55 14.54 6.26
CA ASP A 36 -6.83 15.82 6.33
C ASP A 36 -5.94 15.91 7.59
N LEU A 37 -4.84 16.64 7.46
CA LEU A 37 -3.96 17.06 8.55
C LEU A 37 -3.88 18.60 8.55
N GLU A 38 -3.31 19.18 9.61
CA GLU A 38 -3.09 20.64 9.68
C GLU A 38 -2.17 21.15 8.55
N HIS A 39 -1.16 20.35 8.19
CA HIS A 39 -0.20 20.66 7.14
C HIS A 39 -0.06 19.48 6.16
N GLY A 40 -1.09 19.29 5.34
CA GLY A 40 -1.17 18.24 4.31
C GLY A 40 -2.26 17.21 4.60
N PHE A 41 -1.98 15.95 4.32
CA PHE A 41 -2.94 14.86 4.52
C PHE A 41 -2.23 13.55 4.83
N ALA A 42 -2.97 12.55 5.28
CA ALA A 42 -2.49 11.19 5.38
C ALA A 42 -3.48 10.22 4.77
N GLY A 43 -3.05 8.99 4.59
CA GLY A 43 -3.87 7.97 4.01
C GLY A 43 -3.36 6.57 4.32
N VAL A 44 -4.26 5.60 4.12
CA VAL A 44 -3.95 4.19 4.22
C VAL A 44 -4.38 3.46 2.95
N ILE A 45 -3.44 2.73 2.35
CA ILE A 45 -3.70 1.78 1.27
C ILE A 45 -3.75 0.39 1.89
N LEU A 46 -4.83 -0.32 1.63
CA LEU A 46 -5.05 -1.69 2.07
C LEU A 46 -5.16 -2.58 0.84
N ILE A 47 -4.43 -3.69 0.84
CA ILE A 47 -4.55 -4.73 -0.19
C ILE A 47 -4.70 -6.07 0.50
N LYS A 48 -5.74 -6.81 0.15
CA LYS A 48 -5.97 -8.16 0.65
C LYS A 48 -6.11 -9.14 -0.50
N LYS A 49 -5.23 -10.14 -0.54
CA LYS A 49 -5.30 -11.25 -1.48
C LYS A 49 -5.38 -12.57 -0.72
N ALA A 50 -6.55 -13.20 -0.78
CA ALA A 50 -6.69 -14.60 -0.38
C ALA A 50 -6.22 -15.51 -1.53
N GLY A 51 -5.54 -16.60 -1.18
CA GLY A 51 -5.25 -17.69 -2.09
C GLY A 51 -6.55 -18.38 -2.55
N ASP A 52 -6.46 -19.14 -3.63
CA ASP A 52 -7.59 -19.87 -4.23
C ASP A 52 -8.13 -21.04 -3.38
N GLY A 53 -7.54 -21.28 -2.20
CA GLY A 53 -7.95 -22.35 -1.30
C GLY A 53 -7.56 -23.75 -1.77
N SER A 54 -6.59 -23.85 -2.71
CA SER A 54 -5.98 -25.12 -3.10
C SER A 54 -5.23 -25.79 -1.92
N LYS A 55 -4.43 -26.84 -2.19
CA LYS A 55 -3.72 -27.61 -1.14
C LYS A 55 -2.84 -26.76 -0.21
N ILE A 56 -2.51 -25.53 -0.62
CA ILE A 56 -1.86 -24.51 0.20
C ILE A 56 -2.83 -23.33 0.33
N LYS A 57 -3.30 -23.10 1.55
CA LYS A 57 -4.06 -21.89 1.88
C LYS A 57 -3.07 -20.76 2.12
N GLY A 58 -3.31 -19.62 1.51
CA GLY A 58 -2.48 -18.43 1.67
C GLY A 58 -3.31 -17.18 1.84
N CYS A 59 -2.80 -16.21 2.57
CA CYS A 59 -3.36 -14.87 2.65
C CYS A 59 -2.23 -13.85 2.67
N TRP A 60 -2.37 -12.85 1.84
CA TRP A 60 -1.51 -11.68 1.79
C TRP A 60 -2.33 -10.46 2.21
N ASP A 61 -1.78 -9.68 3.13
CA ASP A 61 -2.34 -8.42 3.58
C ASP A 61 -1.25 -7.33 3.54
N SER A 62 -1.40 -6.31 2.70
CA SER A 62 -0.56 -5.10 2.71
C SER A 62 -1.30 -3.94 3.38
N ILE A 63 -0.61 -3.25 4.28
CA ILE A 63 -1.05 -2.02 4.93
C ILE A 63 0.02 -0.96 4.71
N HIS A 64 -0.30 0.07 3.95
CA HIS A 64 0.60 1.19 3.65
C HIS A 64 0.03 2.47 4.23
N VAL A 65 0.61 2.96 5.33
CA VAL A 65 0.24 4.24 5.91
C VAL A 65 1.18 5.32 5.39
N VAL A 66 0.63 6.29 4.66
CA VAL A 66 1.38 7.42 4.12
C VAL A 66 0.96 8.71 4.80
N LYS A 67 1.95 9.51 5.19
CA LYS A 67 1.78 10.89 5.63
C LYS A 67 2.42 11.82 4.61
N VAL A 68 1.67 12.81 4.15
CA VAL A 68 2.08 13.80 3.15
C VAL A 68 2.07 15.18 3.81
N GLN A 69 3.24 15.81 3.87
CA GLN A 69 3.40 17.18 4.33
C GLN A 69 3.67 18.08 3.13
N GLU A 70 2.69 18.87 2.73
CA GLU A 70 2.82 19.86 1.66
C GLU A 70 3.67 21.05 2.19
N LYS A 71 4.76 21.41 1.48
CA LYS A 71 5.53 22.63 1.80
C LYS A 71 4.76 23.88 1.34
N SER A 72 5.09 25.05 1.88
CA SER A 72 4.34 26.31 1.67
C SER A 72 4.12 26.70 0.20
N SER A 73 4.99 26.27 -0.71
CA SER A 73 4.87 26.54 -2.15
C SER A 73 3.96 25.56 -2.90
N GLY A 74 3.53 24.45 -2.28
CA GLY A 74 2.74 23.37 -2.88
C GLY A 74 3.48 22.55 -3.96
N ARG A 75 4.72 22.92 -4.32
CA ARG A 75 5.50 22.27 -5.40
C ARG A 75 6.35 21.10 -4.93
N ILE A 76 6.56 20.97 -3.62
CA ILE A 76 7.31 19.90 -2.99
C ILE A 76 6.50 19.42 -1.80
N ALA A 77 6.40 18.10 -1.65
CA ALA A 77 5.83 17.48 -0.48
C ALA A 77 6.81 16.47 0.11
N HIS A 78 6.79 16.37 1.44
CA HIS A 78 7.52 15.35 2.17
C HIS A 78 6.59 14.17 2.44
N TYR A 79 7.01 12.98 2.01
CA TYR A 79 6.24 11.75 2.13
C TYR A 79 6.92 10.84 3.15
N LYS A 80 6.16 10.39 4.13
CA LYS A 80 6.57 9.35 5.08
C LYS A 80 5.66 8.14 4.89
N LEU A 81 6.23 7.04 4.42
CA LEU A 81 5.53 5.79 4.17
C LEU A 81 5.95 4.76 5.21
N THR A 82 4.98 4.17 5.91
CA THR A 82 5.17 3.02 6.79
C THR A 82 4.35 1.87 6.24
N SER A 83 5.01 0.78 5.87
CA SER A 83 4.39 -0.35 5.19
C SER A 83 4.54 -1.61 6.02
N THR A 84 3.43 -2.27 6.29
CA THR A 84 3.39 -3.59 6.92
C THR A 84 2.81 -4.58 5.93
N VAL A 85 3.57 -5.62 5.62
CA VAL A 85 3.11 -6.78 4.85
C VAL A 85 2.96 -7.95 5.80
N MET A 86 1.80 -8.60 5.80
CA MET A 86 1.53 -9.82 6.52
C MET A 86 1.31 -10.96 5.52
N LEU A 87 2.00 -12.06 5.75
CA LEU A 87 1.87 -13.28 4.97
C LEU A 87 1.49 -14.41 5.91
N TRP A 88 0.44 -15.13 5.53
CA TRP A 88 0.02 -16.35 6.21
C TRP A 88 -0.11 -17.47 5.19
N LEU A 89 0.48 -18.62 5.48
CA LEU A 89 0.48 -19.83 4.66
C LEU A 89 0.18 -21.03 5.55
N GLN A 90 -0.74 -21.87 5.10
CA GLN A 90 -1.03 -23.16 5.71
C GLN A 90 -1.07 -24.24 4.64
N THR A 91 -0.30 -25.30 4.85
CA THR A 91 -0.31 -26.49 4.00
C THR A 91 -0.50 -27.74 4.85
N ASN A 92 -1.21 -28.73 4.31
CA ASN A 92 -1.35 -30.04 4.93
C ASN A 92 -1.00 -31.12 3.89
N LYS A 93 0.17 -31.74 4.06
CA LYS A 93 0.65 -32.81 3.17
C LYS A 93 0.98 -34.05 3.99
N SER A 94 0.74 -35.23 3.44
CA SER A 94 0.98 -36.51 4.11
C SER A 94 2.41 -36.70 4.60
N GLY A 95 3.41 -36.17 3.89
CA GLY A 95 4.82 -36.31 4.25
C GLY A 95 5.35 -35.27 5.24
N SER A 96 4.74 -34.08 5.32
CA SER A 96 5.21 -32.99 6.20
C SER A 96 4.24 -32.66 7.33
N GLY A 97 3.08 -33.32 7.39
CA GLY A 97 1.99 -32.95 8.27
C GLY A 97 1.42 -31.56 7.96
N THR A 98 0.86 -30.93 8.98
CA THR A 98 0.37 -29.55 8.91
C THR A 98 1.52 -28.58 9.17
N MET A 99 1.77 -27.67 8.23
CA MET A 99 2.73 -26.59 8.36
C MET A 99 1.99 -25.26 8.31
N ASN A 100 2.24 -24.42 9.32
CA ASN A 100 1.73 -23.06 9.41
C ASN A 100 2.92 -22.10 9.43
N LEU A 101 2.96 -21.19 8.46
CA LEU A 101 3.95 -20.13 8.36
C LEU A 101 3.18 -18.81 8.39
N GLY A 102 3.48 -17.97 9.36
CA GLY A 102 2.85 -16.67 9.50
C GLY A 102 3.88 -15.65 9.97
N GLY A 103 3.82 -14.45 9.42
CA GLY A 103 4.72 -13.38 9.82
C GLY A 103 4.29 -12.05 9.25
N SER A 104 4.94 -11.01 9.75
CA SER A 104 4.78 -9.65 9.26
C SER A 104 6.13 -8.96 9.17
N LEU A 105 6.34 -8.17 8.12
CA LEU A 105 7.47 -7.27 7.99
C LEU A 105 6.97 -5.84 7.95
N THR A 106 7.52 -4.98 8.81
CA THR A 106 7.20 -3.55 8.82
C THR A 106 8.44 -2.74 8.49
N THR A 107 8.33 -1.88 7.49
CA THR A 107 9.43 -1.03 7.01
C THR A 107 8.93 0.40 6.85
N GLN A 108 9.83 1.37 7.02
CA GLN A 108 9.53 2.79 6.88
C GLN A 108 10.51 3.45 5.91
N MET A 109 10.02 4.39 5.11
CA MET A 109 10.84 5.27 4.29
C MET A 109 10.29 6.69 4.28
N GLU A 110 11.17 7.65 4.00
CA GLU A 110 10.82 9.05 3.85
C GLU A 110 11.45 9.60 2.56
N LYS A 111 10.73 10.46 1.85
CA LYS A 111 11.21 11.07 0.60
C LYS A 111 10.56 12.42 0.35
N ASP A 112 11.36 13.40 -0.07
CA ASP A 112 10.86 14.65 -0.65
C ASP A 112 10.66 14.46 -2.15
N GLU A 113 9.46 14.77 -2.64
CA GLU A 113 9.14 14.66 -4.07
C GLU A 113 8.47 15.93 -4.58
N THR A 114 8.72 16.22 -5.86
CA THR A 114 8.05 17.33 -6.55
C THR A 114 6.59 16.98 -6.85
N VAL A 115 5.72 17.98 -6.75
CA VAL A 115 4.29 17.86 -7.05
C VAL A 115 3.98 18.75 -8.24
N SER A 116 3.50 18.12 -9.31
CA SER A 116 3.13 18.79 -10.56
C SER A 116 2.03 18.03 -11.28
N ASN A 117 1.52 18.58 -12.39
CA ASN A 117 0.53 17.88 -13.22
C ASN A 117 1.05 16.56 -13.82
N TYR A 118 2.36 16.45 -14.03
CA TYR A 118 3.01 15.22 -14.51
C TYR A 118 3.40 14.27 -13.39
N SER A 119 3.49 14.77 -12.15
CA SER A 119 3.83 13.99 -10.96
C SER A 119 2.89 14.35 -9.81
N PRO A 120 1.60 13.96 -9.89
CA PRO A 120 0.63 14.23 -8.84
C PRO A 120 0.92 13.36 -7.61
N HIS A 121 0.27 13.69 -6.48
CA HIS A 121 0.43 12.94 -5.23
C HIS A 121 0.18 11.44 -5.40
N ILE A 122 -0.84 11.03 -6.14
CA ILE A 122 -1.15 9.61 -6.37
C ILE A 122 0.03 8.90 -7.06
N ALA A 123 0.65 9.53 -8.06
CA ALA A 123 1.81 8.95 -8.75
C ALA A 123 3.04 8.87 -7.84
N ASN A 124 3.29 9.91 -7.03
CA ASN A 124 4.37 9.89 -6.04
C ASN A 124 4.15 8.77 -5.01
N ILE A 125 2.95 8.65 -4.45
CA ILE A 125 2.59 7.63 -3.47
C ILE A 125 2.68 6.23 -4.09
N GLY A 126 2.15 6.04 -5.30
CA GLY A 126 2.20 4.77 -6.02
C GLY A 126 3.62 4.24 -6.21
N ARG A 127 4.56 5.11 -6.62
CA ARG A 127 5.97 4.74 -6.73
C ARG A 127 6.59 4.34 -5.39
N LEU A 128 6.32 5.09 -4.32
CA LEU A 128 6.82 4.77 -2.98
C LEU A 128 6.29 3.41 -2.49
N VAL A 129 5.00 3.13 -2.72
CA VAL A 129 4.39 1.83 -2.37
C VAL A 129 5.02 0.70 -3.18
N GLU A 130 5.18 0.89 -4.49
CA GLU A 130 5.77 -0.11 -5.36
C GLU A 130 7.22 -0.43 -4.98
N ASP A 131 8.05 0.60 -4.76
CA ASP A 131 9.44 0.44 -4.35
C ASP A 131 9.54 -0.26 -2.98
N MET A 132 8.66 0.11 -2.04
CA MET A 132 8.62 -0.50 -0.71
C MET A 132 8.19 -1.98 -0.76
N GLU A 133 7.15 -2.32 -1.52
CA GLU A 133 6.74 -3.71 -1.67
C GLU A 133 7.83 -4.56 -2.34
N LYS A 134 8.51 -4.04 -3.37
CA LYS A 134 9.66 -4.71 -3.98
C LYS A 134 10.76 -4.95 -2.96
N HIS A 135 11.10 -3.94 -2.17
CA HIS A 135 12.12 -4.07 -1.14
C HIS A 135 11.76 -5.18 -0.13
N GLN A 136 10.53 -5.18 0.38
CA GLN A 136 10.03 -6.17 1.34
C GLN A 136 9.91 -7.60 0.77
N LYS A 137 9.70 -7.74 -0.56
CA LYS A 137 9.61 -9.04 -1.24
C LYS A 137 10.97 -9.64 -1.59
N TYR A 138 11.97 -8.83 -1.93
CA TYR A 138 13.20 -9.31 -2.58
C TYR A 138 14.51 -9.03 -1.84
N THR A 139 14.51 -8.22 -0.79
CA THR A 139 15.76 -7.81 -0.14
C THR A 139 15.94 -8.56 1.20
N GLU A 140 16.81 -9.57 1.18
CA GLU A 140 17.68 -9.95 2.31
C GLU A 140 19.07 -9.33 2.10
#